data_AF-A0A081BT27-F1
#
_entry.id   AF-A0A081BT27-F1
#
_cell.length_a   1.000
_cell.length_b   1.000
_cell.length_c   1.000
_cell.angle_alpha   90.00
_cell.angle_beta   90.00
_cell.angle_gamma   90.00
#
_symmetry.space_group_name_H-M   'P 1'
#
loop_
_entity.id
_entity.type
_entity.pdbx_description
1 polymer ?
#
loop_
_entity_poly.entity_id
_entity_poly.type
_entity_poly.pdbx_seq_one_letter_code
_entity_poly.pdbx_strand_id
1 'polypeptide(L)'
;MAYPELNRVILRSALRPDEGRLVNPIDVFTHEVAHIVLEQALAQRGGAPRWLSEGFAMYHAREWTLSGQRVIEETTLRKTFLPLNVLMNSFPADENTARVAYAQSFSLVAFMLNEYGQKIFHNFIKRLQAGDDVNAALIHSAGVNVARFEMEWRHSLETRYSWWTYLPEIGLFWFLISVGFFIAYLVKRHKSHLKEAQWEREEQIERSETVHDDSFPFWDGDD
;
A
#
# COMPACT_ATOMS: atom_id res chain seq x y z
N MET A 1 8.52 -29.50 -9.31
CA MET A 1 7.50 -30.37 -9.94
C MET A 1 7.48 -31.72 -9.24
N ALA A 2 6.31 -32.15 -8.79
CA ALA A 2 6.15 -33.42 -8.09
C ALA A 2 5.38 -34.45 -8.93
N TYR A 3 5.82 -35.71 -8.85
CA TYR A 3 5.21 -36.86 -9.52
C TYR A 3 4.75 -37.85 -8.44
N PRO A 4 3.49 -37.77 -8.00
CA PRO A 4 2.98 -38.58 -6.90
C PRO A 4 3.07 -40.09 -7.16
N GLU A 5 2.84 -40.51 -8.40
CA GLU A 5 2.92 -41.92 -8.82
C GLU A 5 4.34 -42.51 -8.78
N LEU A 6 5.37 -41.67 -8.63
CA LEU A 6 6.78 -42.08 -8.61
C LEU A 6 7.48 -41.86 -7.26
N ASN A 7 6.78 -41.41 -6.21
CA ASN A 7 7.39 -40.98 -4.94
C ASN A 7 8.58 -40.02 -5.14
N ARG A 8 8.53 -39.16 -6.16
CA ARG A 8 9.66 -38.31 -6.55
C ARG A 8 9.26 -36.84 -6.55
N VAL A 9 10.01 -36.06 -5.77
CA VAL A 9 9.99 -34.60 -5.83
C VAL A 9 11.18 -34.16 -6.67
N ILE A 10 10.92 -33.59 -7.84
CA ILE A 10 11.97 -32.95 -8.62
C ILE A 10 12.03 -31.50 -8.15
N LEU A 11 13.02 -31.21 -7.32
CA LEU A 11 13.46 -29.86 -7.02
C LEU A 11 14.00 -29.26 -8.31
N ARG A 12 13.15 -28.55 -9.05
CA ARG A 12 13.62 -27.73 -10.15
C ARG A 12 14.24 -26.51 -9.47
N SER A 13 15.53 -26.60 -9.18
CA SER A 13 16.34 -25.47 -8.78
C SER A 13 16.19 -24.39 -9.83
N ALA A 14 15.27 -23.45 -9.60
CA ALA A 14 15.33 -22.13 -10.19
C ALA A 14 16.54 -21.45 -9.56
N LEU A 15 17.74 -21.81 -10.01
CA LEU A 15 18.79 -20.82 -10.17
C LEU A 15 18.20 -19.82 -11.17
N ARG A 16 17.41 -18.87 -10.66
CA ARG A 16 17.02 -17.65 -11.36
C ARG A 16 18.23 -16.73 -11.20
N PRO A 17 19.11 -16.64 -12.21
CA PRO A 17 20.36 -15.89 -12.09
C PRO A 17 20.11 -14.37 -12.17
N ASP A 18 18.85 -13.93 -12.34
CA ASP A 18 18.47 -12.58 -12.68
C ASP A 18 18.20 -11.67 -11.47
N GLU A 19 17.99 -12.21 -10.26
CA GLU A 19 17.53 -11.41 -9.11
C GLU A 19 18.58 -11.15 -8.01
N GLY A 20 19.84 -11.59 -8.15
CA GLY A 20 20.92 -11.25 -7.21
C GLY A 20 20.74 -11.72 -5.76
N ARG A 21 19.68 -12.50 -5.47
CA ARG A 21 19.38 -13.09 -4.16
C ARG A 21 19.67 -14.58 -4.24
N LEU A 22 20.49 -15.07 -3.30
CA LEU A 22 20.61 -16.50 -3.06
C LEU A 22 19.24 -17.02 -2.62
N VAL A 23 18.61 -17.84 -3.45
CA VAL A 23 17.36 -18.50 -3.10
C VAL A 23 17.66 -19.46 -1.95
N ASN A 24 16.93 -19.34 -0.85
CA ASN A 24 17.08 -20.23 0.28
C ASN A 24 16.54 -21.63 -0.12
N PRO A 25 17.35 -22.69 -0.07
CA PRO A 25 16.89 -24.04 -0.42
C PRO A 25 15.68 -24.51 0.40
N ILE A 26 15.53 -24.02 1.64
CA ILE A 26 14.38 -24.31 2.50
C ILE A 26 13.08 -23.70 1.95
N ASP A 27 13.15 -22.50 1.38
CA ASP A 27 11.98 -21.82 0.81
C ASP A 27 11.51 -22.62 -0.42
N VAL A 28 12.44 -23.00 -1.32
CA VAL A 28 12.14 -23.84 -2.50
C VAL A 28 11.56 -25.20 -2.09
N PHE A 29 12.14 -25.84 -1.07
CA PHE A 29 11.61 -27.10 -0.58
C PHE A 29 10.20 -26.93 -0.01
N THR A 30 9.96 -25.87 0.76
CA THR A 30 8.64 -25.56 1.34
C THR A 30 7.61 -25.30 0.23
N HIS A 31 8.00 -24.61 -0.83
CA HIS A 31 7.17 -24.35 -2.01
C HIS A 31 6.74 -25.66 -2.68
N GLU A 32 7.71 -26.54 -2.98
CA GLU A 32 7.45 -27.82 -3.66
C GLU A 32 6.64 -28.78 -2.79
N VAL A 33 6.88 -28.80 -1.47
CA VAL A 33 6.06 -29.57 -0.52
C VAL A 33 4.63 -29.03 -0.45
N ALA A 34 4.46 -27.71 -0.44
CA ALA A 34 3.14 -27.09 -0.40
C ALA A 34 2.30 -27.44 -1.64
N HIS A 35 2.92 -27.48 -2.83
CA HIS A 35 2.26 -28.03 -4.03
C HIS A 35 1.80 -29.46 -3.81
N ILE A 36 2.69 -30.35 -3.36
CA ILE A 36 2.36 -31.78 -3.17
C ILE A 36 1.18 -31.94 -2.22
N VAL A 37 1.23 -31.26 -1.07
CA VAL A 37 0.20 -31.37 -0.04
C VAL A 37 -1.16 -30.93 -0.59
N LEU A 38 -1.19 -29.80 -1.31
CA LEU A 38 -2.44 -29.26 -1.85
C LEU A 38 -2.98 -30.09 -3.03
N GLU A 39 -2.10 -30.52 -3.94
CA GLU A 39 -2.48 -31.41 -5.04
C GLU A 39 -3.02 -32.74 -4.52
N GLN A 40 -2.40 -33.33 -3.50
CA GLN A 40 -2.90 -34.56 -2.86
C GLN A 40 -4.25 -34.34 -2.17
N ALA A 41 -4.43 -33.21 -1.49
CA ALA A 41 -5.71 -32.87 -0.86
C ALA A 41 -6.86 -32.75 -1.87
N LEU A 42 -6.56 -32.29 -3.09
CA LEU A 42 -7.53 -32.05 -4.16
C LEU A 42 -7.47 -33.10 -5.29
N ALA A 43 -6.74 -34.20 -5.10
CA ALA A 43 -6.51 -35.20 -6.14
C ALA A 43 -7.81 -35.83 -6.67
N GLN A 44 -8.81 -36.05 -5.80
CA GLN A 44 -10.10 -36.62 -6.20
C GLN A 44 -10.91 -35.74 -7.17
N ARG A 45 -10.63 -34.43 -7.19
CA ARG A 45 -11.22 -33.47 -8.13
C ARG A 45 -10.43 -33.37 -9.45
N GLY A 46 -9.23 -33.95 -9.51
CA GLY A 46 -8.30 -33.75 -10.63
C GLY A 46 -7.23 -32.68 -10.35
N GLY A 47 -6.99 -32.34 -9.09
CA GLY A 47 -5.91 -31.44 -8.65
C GLY A 47 -6.38 -30.04 -8.26
N ALA A 48 -5.42 -29.24 -7.79
CA ALA A 48 -5.68 -27.87 -7.38
C ALA A 48 -5.76 -26.93 -8.59
N PRO A 49 -6.69 -25.96 -8.61
CA PRO A 49 -6.62 -24.86 -9.57
C PRO A 49 -5.26 -24.17 -9.47
N ARG A 50 -4.62 -23.88 -10.62
CA ARG A 50 -3.23 -23.41 -10.64
C ARG A 50 -3.00 -22.16 -9.79
N TRP A 51 -3.88 -21.17 -9.86
CA TRP A 51 -3.78 -19.96 -9.01
C TRP A 51 -3.72 -20.29 -7.51
N LEU A 52 -4.47 -21.30 -7.06
CA LEU A 52 -4.51 -21.71 -5.66
C LEU A 52 -3.23 -22.48 -5.31
N SER A 53 -2.78 -23.38 -6.19
CA SER A 53 -1.54 -24.15 -6.03
C SER A 53 -0.33 -23.23 -5.88
N GLU A 54 -0.16 -22.29 -6.80
CA GLU A 54 0.94 -21.32 -6.82
C GLU A 54 0.85 -20.34 -5.64
N GLY A 55 -0.34 -19.78 -5.38
CA GLY A 55 -0.55 -18.84 -4.29
C GLY A 55 -0.31 -19.45 -2.91
N PHE A 56 -0.75 -20.70 -2.70
CA PHE A 56 -0.54 -21.46 -1.47
C PHE A 56 0.93 -21.80 -1.26
N ALA A 57 1.61 -22.26 -2.31
CA ALA A 57 3.03 -22.57 -2.25
C ALA A 57 3.87 -21.32 -1.91
N MET A 58 3.64 -20.22 -2.62
CA MET A 58 4.33 -18.95 -2.37
C MET A 58 4.04 -18.39 -0.96
N TYR A 59 2.80 -18.51 -0.47
CA TYR A 59 2.43 -18.06 0.88
C TYR A 59 3.18 -18.83 1.97
N HIS A 60 3.21 -20.16 1.88
CA HIS A 60 3.86 -21.01 2.89
C HIS A 60 5.37 -20.98 2.82
N ALA A 61 5.94 -20.90 1.61
CA ALA A 61 7.38 -20.76 1.41
C ALA A 61 7.92 -19.38 1.81
N ARG A 62 7.03 -18.45 2.20
CA ARG A 62 7.36 -17.03 2.46
C ARG A 62 8.11 -16.40 1.28
N GLU A 63 7.81 -16.86 0.07
CA GLU A 63 8.40 -16.40 -1.19
C GLU A 63 7.76 -15.08 -1.65
N TRP A 64 7.53 -14.17 -0.71
CA TRP A 64 7.17 -12.81 -1.05
C TRP A 64 8.43 -12.07 -1.51
N THR A 65 8.67 -12.09 -2.81
CA THR A 65 9.81 -11.40 -3.42
C THR A 65 9.50 -9.92 -3.58
N LEU A 66 10.56 -9.09 -3.58
CA LEU A 66 10.44 -7.66 -3.90
C LEU A 66 9.85 -7.45 -5.30
N SER A 67 10.14 -8.36 -6.24
CA SER A 67 9.56 -8.34 -7.59
C SER A 67 8.06 -8.59 -7.56
N GLY A 68 7.57 -9.61 -6.84
CA GLY A 68 6.14 -9.89 -6.68
C GLY A 68 5.38 -8.75 -6.00
N GLN A 69 5.99 -8.15 -4.97
CA GLN A 69 5.42 -6.96 -4.31
C GLN A 69 5.27 -5.79 -5.27
N ARG A 70 6.31 -5.49 -6.06
CA ARG A 70 6.29 -4.39 -7.01
C ARG A 70 5.26 -4.63 -8.12
N VAL A 71 5.10 -5.87 -8.57
CA VAL A 71 4.07 -6.25 -9.57
C VAL A 71 2.66 -6.06 -9.02
N ILE A 72 2.34 -6.51 -7.81
CA ILE A 72 0.98 -6.34 -7.27
C ILE A 72 0.67 -4.86 -6.98
N GLU A 73 1.67 -4.11 -6.52
CA GLU A 73 1.57 -2.67 -6.27
C GLU A 73 1.27 -1.92 -7.58
N GLU A 74 2.06 -2.16 -8.64
CA GLU A 74 1.85 -1.55 -9.94
C GLU A 74 0.49 -1.94 -10.54
N THR A 75 0.11 -3.21 -10.41
CA THR A 75 -1.20 -3.71 -10.87
C THR A 75 -2.35 -3.00 -10.16
N THR A 76 -2.21 -2.76 -8.86
CA THR A 76 -3.20 -2.04 -8.04
C THR A 76 -3.29 -0.57 -8.46
N LEU A 77 -2.15 0.11 -8.54
CA LEU A 77 -2.02 1.50 -8.97
C LEU A 77 -2.64 1.76 -10.35
N ARG A 78 -2.34 0.88 -11.31
CA ARG A 78 -2.80 1.02 -12.70
C ARG A 78 -4.18 0.41 -12.95
N LYS A 79 -4.75 -0.28 -11.96
CA LYS A 79 -6.01 -1.05 -12.08
C LYS A 79 -5.97 -2.11 -13.19
N THR A 80 -4.80 -2.67 -13.47
CA THR A 80 -4.56 -3.64 -14.55
C THR A 80 -4.68 -5.09 -14.06
N PHE A 81 -5.62 -5.35 -13.16
CA PHE A 81 -5.84 -6.69 -12.61
C PHE A 81 -6.34 -7.67 -13.67
N LEU A 82 -5.82 -8.90 -13.64
CA LEU A 82 -6.46 -10.04 -14.25
C LEU A 82 -7.79 -10.31 -13.53
N PRO A 83 -8.93 -10.31 -14.27
CA PRO A 83 -10.22 -10.69 -13.70
C PRO A 83 -10.14 -12.07 -13.03
N LEU A 84 -10.75 -12.24 -11.84
CA LEU A 84 -10.62 -13.51 -11.11
C LEU A 84 -11.22 -14.69 -11.87
N ASN A 85 -12.30 -14.48 -12.63
CA ASN A 85 -12.86 -15.51 -13.48
C ASN A 85 -11.88 -16.01 -14.56
N VAL A 86 -10.95 -15.16 -15.04
CA VAL A 86 -9.90 -15.57 -15.97
C VAL A 86 -8.82 -16.33 -15.20
N LEU A 87 -8.29 -15.74 -14.12
CA LEU A 87 -7.22 -16.33 -13.31
C LEU A 87 -7.60 -17.72 -12.74
N MET A 88 -8.88 -17.90 -12.38
CA MET A 88 -9.38 -19.15 -11.81
C MET A 88 -9.54 -20.28 -12.82
N ASN A 89 -9.64 -19.98 -14.12
CA ASN A 89 -9.89 -20.95 -15.19
C ASN A 89 -8.67 -21.19 -16.09
N SER A 90 -7.80 -20.20 -16.26
CA SER A 90 -6.61 -20.32 -17.10
C SER A 90 -5.43 -19.55 -16.49
N PHE A 91 -4.23 -20.03 -16.80
CA PHE A 91 -2.99 -19.37 -16.38
C PHE A 91 -2.23 -18.88 -17.62
N PRO A 92 -1.77 -17.62 -17.65
CA PRO A 92 -1.15 -17.05 -18.84
C PRO A 92 0.14 -17.76 -19.22
N ALA A 93 0.40 -17.85 -20.53
CA ALA A 93 1.65 -18.38 -21.07
C ALA A 93 2.70 -17.28 -21.33
N ASP A 94 2.26 -16.04 -21.56
CA ASP A 94 3.15 -14.91 -21.74
C ASP A 94 3.76 -14.48 -20.40
N GLU A 95 5.05 -14.17 -20.41
CA GLU A 95 5.82 -13.96 -19.19
C GLU A 95 5.29 -12.77 -18.36
N ASN A 96 4.91 -11.68 -19.01
CA ASN A 96 4.43 -10.47 -18.33
C ASN A 96 3.12 -10.72 -17.59
N THR A 97 2.13 -11.30 -18.26
CA THR A 97 0.83 -11.58 -17.64
C THR A 97 0.95 -12.73 -16.64
N ALA A 98 1.85 -13.69 -16.87
CA ALA A 98 2.15 -14.74 -15.89
C ALA A 98 2.70 -14.16 -14.58
N ARG A 99 3.59 -13.15 -14.64
CA ARG A 99 4.06 -12.43 -13.43
C ARG A 99 2.90 -11.82 -12.64
N VAL A 100 1.94 -11.19 -13.33
CA VAL A 100 0.73 -10.65 -12.70
C VAL A 100 -0.11 -11.78 -12.10
N ALA A 101 -0.28 -12.89 -12.81
CA ALA A 101 -1.04 -14.04 -12.32
C ALA A 101 -0.43 -14.65 -11.06
N TYR A 102 0.90 -14.82 -10.98
CA TYR A 102 1.58 -15.28 -9.77
C TYR A 102 1.41 -14.29 -8.60
N ALA A 103 1.61 -12.99 -8.85
CA ALA A 103 1.46 -11.96 -7.82
C ALA A 103 0.02 -11.89 -7.28
N GLN A 104 -0.99 -11.97 -8.15
CA GLN A 104 -2.39 -12.04 -7.75
C GLN A 104 -2.71 -13.33 -6.98
N SER A 105 -2.20 -14.46 -7.44
CA SER A 105 -2.40 -15.77 -6.80
C SER A 105 -1.93 -15.78 -5.34
N PHE A 106 -0.70 -15.32 -5.10
CA PHE A 106 -0.20 -15.13 -3.74
C PHE A 106 -1.09 -14.18 -2.95
N SER A 107 -1.40 -13.01 -3.52
CA SER A 107 -2.15 -11.95 -2.84
C SER A 107 -3.55 -12.42 -2.42
N LEU A 108 -4.23 -13.21 -3.25
CA LEU A 108 -5.55 -13.78 -2.98
C LEU A 108 -5.50 -14.79 -1.84
N VAL A 109 -4.52 -15.70 -1.84
CA VAL A 109 -4.37 -16.69 -0.77
C VAL A 109 -4.00 -16.00 0.54
N ALA A 110 -3.09 -15.03 0.50
CA ALA A 110 -2.73 -14.22 1.66
C ALA A 110 -3.94 -13.47 2.22
N PHE A 111 -4.73 -12.83 1.35
CA PHE A 111 -5.97 -12.14 1.74
C PHE A 111 -6.97 -13.11 2.37
N MET A 112 -7.20 -14.28 1.77
CA MET A 112 -8.12 -15.27 2.32
C MET A 112 -7.69 -15.74 3.72
N LEU A 113 -6.40 -16.01 3.90
CA LEU A 113 -5.85 -16.47 5.18
C LEU A 113 -5.82 -15.37 6.25
N ASN A 114 -5.55 -14.13 5.87
CA ASN A 114 -5.42 -13.01 6.80
C ASN A 114 -6.76 -12.38 7.19
N GLU A 115 -7.69 -12.22 6.24
CA GLU A 115 -8.96 -11.51 6.47
C GLU A 115 -10.11 -12.45 6.89
N TYR A 116 -10.23 -13.63 6.26
CA TYR A 116 -11.25 -14.61 6.64
C TYR A 116 -10.75 -15.64 7.65
N GLY A 117 -9.43 -15.82 7.76
CA GLY A 117 -8.80 -16.71 8.73
C GLY A 117 -8.65 -18.15 8.26
N GLN A 118 -7.76 -18.88 8.95
CA GLN A 118 -7.39 -20.26 8.62
C GLN A 118 -8.57 -21.25 8.61
N LYS A 119 -9.55 -21.07 9.51
CA LYS A 119 -10.73 -21.96 9.58
C LYS A 119 -11.57 -21.87 8.31
N ILE A 120 -11.77 -20.66 7.79
CA ILE A 120 -12.52 -20.43 6.55
C ILE A 120 -11.74 -20.99 5.36
N PHE A 121 -10.44 -20.72 5.28
CA PHE A 121 -9.58 -21.30 4.25
C PHE A 121 -9.61 -22.84 4.25
N HIS A 122 -9.51 -23.47 5.41
CA HIS A 122 -9.58 -24.92 5.53
C HIS A 122 -10.95 -25.48 5.09
N ASN A 123 -12.04 -24.79 5.44
CA ASN A 123 -13.37 -25.16 4.96
C ASN A 123 -13.49 -24.97 3.45
N PHE A 124 -12.91 -23.92 2.88
CA PHE A 124 -12.85 -23.71 1.43
C PHE A 124 -12.16 -24.89 0.73
N ILE A 125 -10.98 -25.33 1.20
CA ILE A 125 -10.30 -26.52 0.67
C ILE A 125 -11.16 -27.78 0.77
N LYS A 126 -11.85 -28.00 1.91
CA LYS A 126 -12.77 -29.13 2.08
C LYS A 126 -13.94 -29.10 1.10
N ARG A 127 -14.47 -27.92 0.79
CA ARG A 127 -15.53 -27.76 -0.21
C ARG A 127 -15.03 -28.08 -1.61
N LEU A 128 -13.84 -27.58 -1.97
CA LEU A 128 -13.21 -27.95 -3.24
C LEU A 128 -12.95 -29.46 -3.34
N GLN A 129 -12.53 -30.10 -2.25
CA GLN A 129 -12.32 -31.55 -2.17
C GLN A 129 -13.64 -32.33 -2.36
N ALA A 130 -14.76 -31.80 -1.86
CA ALA A 130 -16.09 -32.38 -2.03
C ALA A 130 -16.69 -32.20 -3.44
N GLY A 131 -15.99 -31.52 -4.35
CA GLY A 131 -16.40 -31.33 -5.74
C GLY A 131 -17.03 -29.96 -6.04
N ASP A 132 -17.16 -29.07 -5.06
CA ASP A 132 -17.65 -27.71 -5.30
C ASP A 132 -16.70 -26.96 -6.24
N ASP A 133 -17.25 -26.19 -7.19
CA ASP A 133 -16.45 -25.20 -7.91
C ASP A 133 -15.97 -24.08 -6.96
N VAL A 134 -15.10 -23.19 -7.44
CA VAL A 134 -14.52 -22.13 -6.59
C VAL A 134 -15.59 -21.21 -6.02
N ASN A 135 -16.63 -20.90 -6.79
CA ASN A 135 -17.69 -20.00 -6.35
C ASN A 135 -18.58 -20.65 -5.30
N ALA A 136 -19.01 -21.89 -5.52
CA ALA A 136 -19.76 -22.68 -4.55
C ALA A 136 -18.95 -22.88 -3.26
N ALA A 137 -17.65 -23.18 -3.37
CA ALA A 137 -16.77 -23.34 -2.23
C ALA A 137 -16.63 -22.05 -1.42
N LEU A 138 -16.51 -20.88 -2.05
CA LEU A 138 -16.51 -19.58 -1.37
C LEU A 138 -17.84 -19.29 -0.67
N ILE A 139 -18.97 -19.56 -1.32
CA ILE A 139 -20.30 -19.36 -0.73
C ILE A 139 -20.46 -20.25 0.51
N HIS A 140 -20.11 -21.53 0.41
CA HIS A 140 -20.28 -22.49 1.50
C HIS A 140 -19.27 -22.35 2.64
N SER A 141 -18.13 -21.70 2.41
CA SER A 141 -17.07 -21.52 3.43
C SER A 141 -17.07 -20.13 4.04
N ALA A 142 -17.20 -19.08 3.23
CA ALA A 142 -17.06 -17.68 3.61
C ALA A 142 -18.36 -16.87 3.47
N GLY A 143 -19.42 -17.44 2.88
CA GLY A 143 -20.69 -16.74 2.67
C GLY A 143 -20.65 -15.67 1.57
N VAL A 144 -19.62 -15.68 0.73
CA VAL A 144 -19.43 -14.71 -0.36
C VAL A 144 -19.27 -15.43 -1.70
N ASN A 145 -19.71 -14.81 -2.79
CA ASN A 145 -19.45 -15.30 -4.15
C ASN A 145 -18.11 -14.73 -4.67
N VAL A 146 -17.63 -15.22 -5.82
CA VAL A 146 -16.37 -14.77 -6.44
C VAL A 146 -16.34 -13.27 -6.68
N ALA A 147 -17.44 -12.67 -7.14
CA ALA A 147 -17.50 -11.24 -7.43
C ALA A 147 -17.32 -10.38 -6.17
N ARG A 148 -17.97 -10.77 -5.06
CA ARG A 148 -17.82 -10.10 -3.77
C ARG A 148 -16.42 -10.32 -3.21
N PHE A 149 -15.89 -11.53 -3.29
CA PHE A 149 -14.51 -11.83 -2.87
C PHE A 149 -13.49 -10.99 -3.65
N GLU A 150 -13.65 -10.85 -4.97
CA GLU A 150 -12.80 -10.00 -5.82
C GLU A 150 -12.87 -8.53 -5.40
N MET A 151 -14.07 -8.02 -5.12
CA MET A 151 -14.28 -6.65 -4.65
C MET A 151 -13.56 -6.41 -3.31
N GLU A 152 -13.80 -7.26 -2.32
CA GLU A 152 -13.21 -7.14 -0.98
C GLU A 152 -11.67 -7.25 -1.05
N TRP A 153 -11.15 -8.19 -1.84
CA TRP A 153 -9.72 -8.34 -2.07
C TRP A 153 -9.10 -7.11 -2.72
N ARG A 154 -9.65 -6.61 -3.84
CA ARG A 154 -9.14 -5.41 -4.52
C ARG A 154 -9.17 -4.19 -3.60
N HIS A 155 -10.25 -4.01 -2.84
CA HIS A 155 -10.36 -2.92 -1.88
C HIS A 155 -9.24 -2.98 -0.83
N SER A 156 -8.92 -4.18 -0.31
CA SER A 156 -7.81 -4.34 0.65
C SER A 156 -6.46 -3.93 0.09
N LEU A 157 -6.22 -4.15 -1.21
CA LEU A 157 -5.00 -3.72 -1.90
C LEU A 157 -4.99 -2.21 -2.12
N GLU A 158 -6.11 -1.65 -2.54
CA GLU A 158 -6.25 -0.20 -2.73
C GLU A 158 -5.98 0.55 -1.42
N THR A 159 -6.53 0.11 -0.30
CA THR A 159 -6.25 0.72 1.01
C THR A 159 -4.79 0.58 1.42
N ARG A 160 -4.17 -0.58 1.16
CA ARG A 160 -2.77 -0.84 1.50
C ARG A 160 -1.78 0.02 0.71
N TYR A 161 -2.02 0.18 -0.59
CA TYR A 161 -1.07 0.85 -1.47
C TYR A 161 -1.40 2.32 -1.71
N SER A 162 -2.68 2.70 -1.69
CA SER A 162 -3.13 4.05 -2.07
C SER A 162 -3.17 5.02 -0.89
N TRP A 163 -2.11 5.08 -0.09
CA TRP A 163 -1.99 6.09 0.96
C TRP A 163 -2.02 7.52 0.40
N TRP A 164 -1.67 7.71 -0.89
CA TRP A 164 -1.82 8.99 -1.60
C TRP A 164 -3.28 9.42 -1.76
N THR A 165 -4.26 8.53 -1.65
CA THR A 165 -5.69 8.88 -1.67
C THR A 165 -6.05 9.76 -0.48
N TYR A 166 -5.26 9.71 0.61
CA TYR A 166 -5.41 10.58 1.79
C TYR A 166 -4.54 11.85 1.73
N LEU A 167 -3.69 12.03 0.70
CA LEU A 167 -2.89 13.25 0.53
C LEU A 167 -3.70 14.54 0.35
N PRO A 168 -4.93 14.58 -0.23
CA PRO A 168 -5.69 15.81 -0.35
C PRO A 168 -5.98 16.49 1.00
N GLU A 169 -6.23 15.70 2.06
CA GLU A 169 -6.48 16.22 3.41
C GLU A 169 -5.20 16.83 4.01
N ILE A 170 -4.05 16.22 3.74
CA ILE A 170 -2.73 16.72 4.13
C ILE A 170 -2.38 17.99 3.35
N GLY A 171 -2.74 18.04 2.06
CA GLY A 171 -2.53 19.21 1.19
C GLY A 171 -3.33 20.43 1.63
N LEU A 172 -4.62 20.26 1.99
CA LEU A 172 -5.44 21.35 2.53
C LEU A 172 -4.87 21.86 3.86
N PHE A 173 -4.42 20.96 4.73
CA PHE A 173 -3.78 21.33 5.99
C PHE A 173 -2.54 22.21 5.77
N TRP A 174 -1.62 21.79 4.90
CA TRP A 174 -0.41 22.58 4.58
C TRP A 174 -0.73 23.88 3.82
N PHE A 175 -1.75 23.88 2.96
CA PHE A 175 -2.24 25.08 2.28
C PHE A 175 -2.77 26.10 3.28
N LEU A 176 -3.61 25.70 4.24
CA LEU A 176 -4.15 26.58 5.28
C LEU A 176 -3.06 27.17 6.18
N ILE A 177 -2.07 26.36 6.58
CA ILE A 177 -0.89 26.84 7.32
C ILE A 177 -0.15 27.91 6.50
N SER A 178 0.09 27.64 5.22
CA SER A 178 0.81 28.57 4.33
C SER A 178 0.05 29.89 4.14
N VAL A 179 -1.28 29.83 3.96
CA VAL A 179 -2.14 31.01 3.90
C VAL A 179 -2.11 31.78 5.22
N GLY A 180 -2.15 31.09 6.37
CA GLY A 180 -2.03 31.71 7.68
C GLY A 180 -0.71 32.48 7.88
N PHE A 181 0.42 31.86 7.51
CA PHE A 181 1.73 32.54 7.53
C PHE A 181 1.79 33.70 6.55
N PHE A 182 1.19 33.57 5.37
CA PHE A 182 1.15 34.63 4.38
C PHE A 182 0.33 35.83 4.86
N ILE A 183 -0.85 35.60 5.46
CA ILE A 183 -1.67 36.65 6.07
C ILE A 183 -0.93 37.29 7.24
N ALA A 184 -0.33 36.50 8.13
CA ALA A 184 0.47 37.01 9.24
C ALA A 184 1.63 37.89 8.76
N TYR A 185 2.31 37.48 7.68
CA TYR A 185 3.34 38.26 7.02
C TYR A 185 2.81 39.59 6.47
N LEU A 186 1.67 39.57 5.77
CA LEU A 186 1.03 40.79 5.25
C LEU A 186 0.61 41.75 6.37
N VAL A 187 0.00 41.22 7.45
CA VAL A 187 -0.40 42.01 8.63
C VAL A 187 0.82 42.60 9.33
N LYS A 188 1.90 41.81 9.50
CA LYS A 188 3.15 42.29 10.09
C LYS A 188 3.75 43.41 9.24
N ARG A 189 3.79 43.23 7.92
CA ARG A 189 4.31 44.23 6.98
C ARG A 189 3.50 45.53 7.04
N HIS A 190 2.17 45.43 7.08
CA HIS A 190 1.31 46.61 7.16
C HIS A 190 1.44 47.35 8.50
N LYS A 191 1.52 46.62 9.62
CA LYS A 191 1.73 47.21 10.95
C LYS A 191 3.12 47.81 11.15
N SER A 192 4.17 47.31 10.49
CA SER A 192 5.52 47.87 10.63
C SER A 192 5.57 49.30 10.09
N HIS A 193 4.98 49.54 8.91
CA HIS A 193 4.93 50.86 8.30
C HIS A 193 4.17 51.89 9.16
N LEU A 194 3.13 51.47 9.90
CA LEU A 194 2.38 52.37 10.78
C LEU A 194 3.13 52.71 12.06
N LYS A 195 3.95 51.80 12.59
CA LYS A 195 4.79 52.07 13.77
C LYS A 195 5.92 53.04 13.45
N GLU A 196 6.56 52.88 12.29
CA GLU A 196 7.59 53.81 11.80
C GLU A 196 7.02 55.24 11.67
N ALA A 197 5.82 55.40 11.11
CA ALA A 197 5.14 56.69 10.99
C ALA A 197 4.62 57.28 12.31
N GLN A 198 4.55 56.49 13.39
CA GLN A 198 4.29 56.97 14.75
C GLN A 198 5.58 57.44 15.41
N TRP A 199 6.65 56.64 15.32
CA TRP A 199 7.96 57.00 15.85
C TRP A 199 8.54 58.26 15.20
N GLU A 200 8.36 58.45 13.89
CA GLU A 200 8.77 59.69 13.21
C GLU A 200 8.01 60.93 13.70
N ARG A 201 6.74 60.78 14.08
CA ARG A 201 5.93 61.89 14.62
C ARG A 201 6.31 62.22 16.06
N GLU A 202 6.57 61.21 16.88
CA GLU A 202 7.07 61.38 18.24
C GLU A 202 8.45 62.04 18.25
N GLU A 203 9.39 61.59 17.40
CA GLU A 203 10.70 62.22 17.26
C GLU A 203 10.63 63.67 16.76
N GLN A 204 9.67 63.99 15.88
CA GLN A 204 9.46 65.37 15.41
C GLN A 204 8.88 66.26 16.50
N ILE A 205 7.95 65.75 17.31
CA ILE A 205 7.37 66.46 18.44
C ILE A 205 8.43 66.71 19.51
N GLU A 206 9.18 65.68 19.93
CA GLU A 206 10.28 65.80 20.91
C GLU A 206 11.38 66.74 20.42
N ARG A 207 11.72 66.71 19.13
CA ARG A 207 12.69 67.65 18.53
C ARG A 207 12.15 69.08 18.49
N SER A 208 10.84 69.27 18.29
CA SER A 208 10.22 70.60 18.32
C SER A 208 10.10 71.16 19.74
N GLU A 209 9.88 70.30 20.75
CA GLU A 209 9.86 70.68 22.16
C GLU A 209 11.26 71.02 22.68
N THR A 210 12.29 70.23 22.33
CA THR A 210 13.68 70.53 22.73
C THR A 210 14.21 71.82 22.08
N VAL A 211 13.90 72.08 20.81
CA VAL A 211 14.24 73.35 20.14
C VAL A 211 13.47 74.54 20.72
N HIS A 212 12.27 74.32 21.28
CA HIS A 212 11.49 75.36 21.95
C HIS A 212 12.00 75.66 23.37
N ASP A 213 12.43 74.66 24.12
CA ASP A 213 13.01 74.79 25.46
C ASP A 213 14.37 75.52 25.42
N ASP A 214 15.22 75.22 24.43
CA ASP A 214 16.50 75.92 24.18
C ASP A 214 16.34 77.39 23.73
N SER A 215 15.10 77.83 23.44
CA SER A 215 14.79 79.19 22.96
C SER A 215 14.32 80.16 24.05
N PHE A 216 14.16 79.70 25.30
CA PHE A 216 13.91 80.58 26.45
C PHE A 216 15.23 80.96 27.13
N PRO A 217 15.66 82.23 27.09
CA PRO A 217 16.84 82.66 27.83
C PRO A 217 16.51 82.62 29.32
N PHE A 218 17.34 81.91 30.10
CA PHE A 218 17.39 82.02 31.56
C PHE A 218 17.75 83.47 31.91
N TRP A 219 16.76 84.25 32.34
CA TRP A 219 16.96 85.60 32.85
C TRP A 219 17.54 85.49 34.26
N ASP A 220 18.85 85.69 34.39
CA ASP A 220 19.46 86.08 35.67
C ASP A 220 19.16 87.57 35.89
N GLY A 221 18.42 87.85 36.97
CA GLY A 221 18.20 89.20 37.46
C GLY A 221 19.35 89.61 38.37
N ASP A 222 20.06 90.67 37.97
CA ASP A 222 21.04 91.36 38.82
C ASP A 222 20.33 92.34 39.78
N ASP A 223 20.76 92.33 41.04
CA ASP A 223 20.86 93.48 41.95
C ASP A 223 22.26 93.46 42.60
#